data_AF-A0A6N2CN37-F1
#
_entry.id   AF-A0A6N2CN37-F1
#
_cell.length_a   1.000
_cell.length_b   1.000
_cell.length_c   1.000
_cell.angle_alpha   90.00
_cell.angle_beta   90.00
_cell.angle_gamma   90.00
#
_symmetry.space_group_name_H-M   'P 1'
#
loop_
_entity.id
_entity.type
_entity.pdbx_description
1 polymer ?
#
loop_
_entity_poly.entity_id
_entity_poly.type
_entity_poly.pdbx_seq_one_letter_code
_entity_poly.pdbx_strand_id
1 'polypeptide(L)' 'AKPAEWYLETARQVYLPEVYLDAARRLLAEGHIEEADVPWDTDGFRPPTDEFIDDITFDARDPIGYLNAHEIGNKDEI' A
#
# COMPACT_ATOMS: atom_id res chain seq x y z
N ALA A 1 5.42 18.62 5.18
CA ALA A 1 4.55 17.59 4.58
C ALA A 1 3.15 17.69 5.22
N LYS A 2 2.31 16.63 5.17
CA LYS A 2 1.08 16.54 5.99
C LYS A 2 1.37 15.69 7.25
N PRO A 3 0.53 15.73 8.30
CA PRO A 3 0.67 14.81 9.42
C PRO A 3 0.57 13.35 8.95
N ALA A 4 1.29 12.42 9.58
CA ALA A 4 1.26 10.99 9.23
C ALA A 4 -0.18 10.43 9.15
N GLU A 5 -1.06 10.81 10.09
CA GLU A 5 -2.46 10.37 10.12
C GLU A 5 -3.22 10.77 8.85
N TRP A 6 -2.98 11.98 8.32
CA TRP A 6 -3.67 12.44 7.12
C TRP A 6 -3.41 11.52 5.92
N TYR A 7 -2.18 11.00 5.78
CA TYR A 7 -1.84 10.04 4.74
C TYR A 7 -2.59 8.72 4.91
N LEU A 8 -2.63 8.19 6.13
CA LEU A 8 -3.33 6.93 6.43
C LEU A 8 -4.83 7.06 6.23
N GLU A 9 -5.46 8.14 6.72
CA GLU A 9 -6.88 8.42 6.51
C GLU A 9 -7.22 8.54 5.02
N THR A 10 -6.41 9.28 4.26
CA THR A 10 -6.61 9.46 2.82
C THR A 10 -6.44 8.16 2.06
N ALA A 11 -5.43 7.35 2.40
CA ALA A 11 -5.21 6.06 1.76
C ALA A 11 -6.39 5.10 2.00
N ARG A 12 -6.91 5.02 3.23
CA ARG A 12 -8.05 4.15 3.57
C ARG A 12 -9.33 4.47 2.78
N GLN A 13 -9.49 5.69 2.26
CA GLN A 13 -10.65 6.05 1.44
C GLN A 13 -10.61 5.41 0.04
N VAL A 14 -9.43 5.03 -0.45
CA VAL A 14 -9.23 4.55 -1.82
C VAL A 14 -8.80 3.08 -1.84
N TYR A 15 -7.95 2.67 -0.91
CA TYR A 15 -7.49 1.29 -0.77
C TYR A 15 -8.53 0.47 0.01
N LEU A 16 -9.40 -0.21 -0.72
CA LEU A 16 -10.54 -0.98 -0.17
C LEU A 16 -10.28 -2.50 -0.29
N PRO A 17 -9.45 -3.11 0.58
CA PRO A 17 -9.11 -4.53 0.49
C PRO A 17 -10.34 -5.44 0.58
N GLU A 18 -11.35 -5.06 1.36
CA GLU A 18 -12.59 -5.83 1.49
C GLU A 18 -13.34 -5.99 0.16
N VAL A 19 -13.36 -4.93 -0.67
CA VAL A 19 -14.01 -4.96 -1.99
C VAL A 19 -13.22 -5.86 -2.94
N TYR A 20 -11.89 -5.78 -2.90
CA TYR A 20 -11.01 -6.66 -3.68
C TYR A 20 -11.21 -8.13 -3.29
N LEU A 21 -11.19 -8.44 -1.99
CA LEU A 21 -11.36 -9.80 -1.49
C LEU A 21 -12.76 -10.35 -1.80
N ASP A 22 -13.80 -9.52 -1.79
CA ASP A 22 -15.14 -9.96 -2.20
C ASP A 22 -15.21 -10.35 -3.68
N ALA A 23 -14.59 -9.55 -4.54
CA ALA A 23 -14.49 -9.88 -5.96
C ALA A 23 -13.67 -11.17 -6.18
N ALA A 24 -12.54 -11.31 -5.48
CA ALA A 24 -11.69 -12.48 -5.56
C ALA A 24 -12.41 -13.76 -5.13
N ARG A 25 -13.21 -13.73 -4.05
CA ARG A 25 -14.06 -14.87 -3.63
C ARG A 25 -15.02 -15.32 -4.73
N ARG A 26 -15.63 -14.39 -5.46
CA ARG A 26 -16.56 -14.69 -6.56
C ARG A 26 -15.83 -15.36 -7.73
N LEU A 27 -14.69 -14.79 -8.13
CA LEU A 27 -13.87 -15.34 -9.22
C LEU A 27 -13.33 -16.74 -8.88
N LEU A 28 -12.93 -16.97 -7.62
CA LEU A 28 -12.51 -18.30 -7.15
C LEU A 28 -13.67 -19.30 -7.23
N ALA A 29 -14.86 -18.92 -6.77
CA ALA A 29 -16.06 -19.76 -6.82
C ALA A 29 -16.50 -20.09 -8.26
N GLU A 30 -16.27 -19.18 -9.20
CA GLU A 30 -16.52 -19.35 -10.64
C GLU A 30 -15.41 -20.15 -11.35
N GLY A 31 -14.29 -20.42 -10.68
CA GLY A 31 -13.15 -21.16 -11.23
C GLY A 31 -12.27 -20.35 -12.19
N HIS A 32 -12.29 -19.02 -12.08
CA HIS A 32 -11.49 -18.11 -12.91
C HIS A 32 -10.07 -17.86 -12.38
N ILE A 33 -9.83 -18.13 -11.10
CA ILE A 33 -8.55 -17.97 -10.41
C ILE A 33 -8.30 -19.14 -9.46
N GLU A 34 -7.06 -19.34 -9.04
CA GLU A 34 -6.68 -20.28 -7.98
C GLU A 34 -6.63 -19.59 -6.61
N GLU A 35 -6.76 -20.36 -5.52
CA GLU A 35 -6.70 -19.81 -4.17
C GLU A 35 -5.35 -19.12 -3.88
N ALA A 36 -4.26 -19.61 -4.49
CA ALA A 36 -2.92 -19.07 -4.35
C ALA A 36 -2.72 -17.71 -5.06
N ASP A 37 -3.63 -17.30 -5.95
CA ASP A 37 -3.54 -16.03 -6.67
C ASP A 37 -3.93 -14.82 -5.81
N VAL A 38 -4.52 -15.05 -4.63
CA VAL A 38 -5.14 -14.01 -3.82
C VAL A 38 -4.44 -13.89 -2.47
N PRO A 39 -3.99 -12.69 -2.07
CA PRO A 39 -3.46 -12.44 -0.75
C PRO A 39 -4.61 -12.28 0.27
N TRP A 40 -5.18 -13.40 0.73
CA TRP A 40 -6.37 -13.41 1.58
C TRP A 40 -6.24 -12.64 2.89
N ASP A 41 -5.02 -12.53 3.43
CA ASP A 41 -4.71 -11.83 4.68
C ASP A 41 -4.26 -10.37 4.46
N THR A 42 -4.50 -9.80 3.27
CA THR A 42 -4.07 -8.44 2.96
C THR A 42 -4.79 -7.39 3.80
N ASP A 43 -4.02 -6.50 4.44
CA ASP A 43 -4.51 -5.30 5.12
C ASP A 43 -4.63 -4.10 4.15
N GLY A 44 -4.46 -4.34 2.85
CA GLY A 44 -4.47 -3.34 1.80
C GLY A 44 -3.12 -2.67 1.55
N PHE A 45 -2.11 -2.92 2.39
CA PHE A 45 -0.76 -2.41 2.20
C PHE A 45 0.13 -3.46 1.53
N ARG A 46 0.94 -3.00 0.58
CA ARG A 46 2.04 -3.81 0.06
C ARG A 46 3.19 -3.87 1.08
N PRO A 47 4.05 -4.91 1.02
CA PRO A 47 5.33 -4.90 1.71
C PRO A 47 6.20 -3.70 1.29
N PRO A 48 7.12 -3.24 2.14
CA PRO A 48 8.11 -2.26 1.74
C PRO A 48 8.90 -2.73 0.52
N THR A 49 9.21 -1.82 -0.39
CA THR A 49 9.87 -2.15 -1.67
C THR A 49 10.79 -1.04 -2.13
N ASP A 50 11.93 -1.41 -2.69
CA ASP A 50 12.95 -0.56 -3.31
C ASP A 50 13.06 -0.80 -4.83
N GLU A 51 12.07 -1.44 -5.45
CA GLU A 51 12.04 -1.76 -6.89
C GLU A 51 11.99 -0.53 -7.83
N PHE A 52 12.10 0.67 -7.28
CA PHE A 52 12.11 1.92 -8.02
C PHE A 52 13.49 2.22 -8.60
N ILE A 53 13.53 3.08 -9.63
CA ILE A 53 14.78 3.42 -10.34
C ILE A 53 15.82 4.16 -9.49
N ASP A 54 15.42 4.64 -8.31
CA ASP A 54 16.24 5.41 -7.38
C ASP A 54 16.67 4.61 -6.13
N ASP A 55 16.29 3.33 -6.05
CA ASP A 55 16.57 2.42 -4.93
C ASP A 55 16.06 2.92 -3.56
N ILE A 56 15.16 3.91 -3.51
CA ILE A 56 14.61 4.42 -2.24
C ILE A 56 13.46 3.51 -1.80
N THR A 57 13.62 2.88 -0.64
CA THR A 57 12.57 2.00 -0.07
C THR A 57 11.31 2.78 0.28
N PHE A 58 10.20 2.43 -0.36
CA PHE A 58 8.87 2.91 -0.02
C PHE A 58 8.19 1.98 0.98
N ASP A 59 7.86 2.51 2.16
CA ASP A 59 6.92 1.89 3.10
C ASP A 59 5.70 2.79 3.27
N ALA A 60 4.54 2.32 2.81
CA ALA A 60 3.28 3.05 2.94
C ALA A 60 2.80 3.23 4.39
N ARG A 61 3.38 2.47 5.34
CA ARG A 61 3.12 2.62 6.78
C ARG A 61 3.97 3.74 7.41
N ASP A 62 5.04 4.18 6.74
CA ASP A 62 5.88 5.30 7.14
C ASP A 62 6.04 6.34 6.01
N PRO A 63 4.96 7.08 5.70
CA PRO A 63 4.97 8.06 4.61
C PRO A 63 5.95 9.22 4.86
N ILE A 64 6.22 9.58 6.12
CA ILE A 64 7.16 10.66 6.45
C ILE A 64 8.60 10.19 6.30
N GLY A 65 8.92 8.96 6.73
CA GLY A 65 10.22 8.34 6.51
C GLY A 65 10.60 8.31 5.03
N TYR A 66 9.67 7.89 4.16
CA TYR A 66 9.89 7.89 2.71
C TYR A 66 10.17 9.30 2.16
N LEU A 67 9.37 10.31 2.52
CA LEU A 67 9.58 11.69 2.06
C LEU A 67 10.94 12.25 2.50
N ASN A 68 11.38 11.90 3.71
CA ASN A 68 12.65 12.36 4.26
C ASN A 68 13.87 11.63 3.70
N ALA A 69 13.70 10.42 3.14
CA ALA A 69 14.78 9.66 2.52
C ALA A 69 15.33 10.29 1.24
N HIS A 70 14.57 11.16 0.58
CA HIS A 70 14.98 11.78 -0.68
C HIS A 70 16.01 12.90 -0.45
N GLU A 71 17.02 13.02 -1.32
CA GLU A 71 17.98 14.12 -1.26
C GLU A 71 17.29 15.48 -1.48
N ILE A 72 16.42 15.55 -2.50
CA ILE A 72 15.62 16.72 -2.87
C ILE A 72 14.13 16.34 -2.80
N GLY A 73 13.31 17.10 -2.07
CA GLY A 73 11.88 16.81 -1.97
C GLY A 73 11.15 17.59 -0.87
N ASN A 74 9.87 17.26 -0.70
CA ASN A 74 9.01 17.80 0.37
C ASN A 74 9.29 17.11 1.70
N LYS A 75 10.33 17.57 2.41
CA LYS A 75 10.75 17.04 3.72
C LYS A 75 9.87 17.55 4.86
N ASP A 76 9.87 16.84 5.99
CA ASP A 76 9.22 17.25 7.23
C ASP A 76 10.04 16.86 8.47
N GLU A 77 9.90 17.63 9.55
CA GLU A 77 10.44 17.21 10.86
C GLU A 77 9.52 16.13 11.47
N ILE A 78 10.13 15.13 12.12
CA ILE A 78 9.45 14.00 12.76
C ILE A 78 8.79 14.43 14.07
#